data_AF-A0A558NHN3-F1
#
_entry.id   AF-A0A558NHN3-F1
#
_cell.length_a   1.000
_cell.length_b   1.000
_cell.length_c   1.000
_cell.angle_alpha   90.00
_cell.angle_beta   90.00
_cell.angle_gamma   90.00
#
_symmetry.space_group_name_H-M   'P 1'
#
loop_
_entity.id
_entity.type
_entity.pdbx_description
1 polymer ?
#
loop_
_entity_poly.entity_id
_entity_poly.type
_entity_poly.pdbx_seq_one_letter_code
_entity_poly.pdbx_strand_id
1 'polypeptide(L)'
;MRNLLTVIVALIWSVQSQAAELQGVGIFQTLNKPWFLTALYTAEVSAADKTAATESAVAEPERLEFKVLEDKISAYRFRQLWQEAFAVVHGDDVWNTYAADLNAFFELVKGPLKTNDHLVIEQEGDAAVVTLNYREHARLSSAFLPLLVSTLTARIAPIPELKAGLLGELPASEAKTLLLQYDRGEPSLRRIAETARWLRRKEPMVNAQASTSANLQAARVSTL
;
A
#
# COMPACT_ATOMS: atom_id res chain seq x y z
N MET A 1 9.30 55.21 -19.67
CA MET A 1 8.86 54.23 -20.68
C MET A 1 9.44 52.89 -20.27
N ARG A 2 8.72 52.14 -19.44
CA ARG A 2 7.70 51.18 -19.90
C ARG A 2 8.43 50.04 -20.61
N ASN A 3 9.09 49.15 -19.85
CA ASN A 3 9.56 47.82 -20.25
C ASN A 3 10.27 47.05 -19.10
N LEU A 4 10.65 47.69 -17.98
CA LEU A 4 11.32 46.97 -16.88
C LEU A 4 10.36 46.36 -15.84
N LEU A 5 9.10 46.84 -15.77
CA LEU A 5 8.13 46.37 -14.78
C LEU A 5 7.34 45.12 -15.22
N THR A 6 7.44 44.74 -16.51
CA THR A 6 6.62 43.68 -17.11
C THR A 6 7.21 42.28 -17.04
N VAL A 7 8.43 42.11 -16.51
CA VAL A 7 9.09 40.79 -16.48
C VAL A 7 8.87 40.03 -15.16
N ILE A 8 8.45 40.70 -14.08
CA ILE A 8 8.29 40.04 -12.76
C ILE A 8 6.91 39.34 -12.62
N VAL A 9 5.96 39.56 -13.53
CA VAL A 9 4.61 38.97 -13.46
C VAL A 9 4.51 37.57 -14.08
N ALA A 10 5.56 37.08 -14.75
CA ALA A 10 5.50 35.82 -15.52
C ALA A 10 5.97 34.55 -14.78
N LEU A 11 6.17 34.58 -13.46
CA LEU A 11 6.69 33.43 -12.69
C LEU A 11 5.75 32.91 -11.60
N ILE A 12 4.43 33.03 -11.81
CA ILE A 12 3.48 32.20 -11.07
C ILE A 12 3.28 30.93 -11.90
N TRP A 13 4.26 30.04 -11.85
CA TRP A 13 4.00 28.65 -12.17
C TRP A 13 3.06 28.14 -11.08
N SER A 14 1.78 28.14 -11.39
CA SER A 14 0.79 27.37 -10.63
C SER A 14 1.28 25.93 -10.64
N VAL A 15 1.86 25.49 -9.52
CA VAL A 15 1.97 24.07 -9.23
C VAL A 15 0.53 23.60 -9.11
N GLN A 16 -0.02 23.06 -10.19
CA GLN A 16 -1.26 22.30 -10.13
C GLN A 16 -0.94 21.04 -9.34
N SER A 17 -1.06 21.13 -8.01
CA SER A 17 -1.22 19.95 -7.18
C SER A 17 -2.58 19.38 -7.56
N GLN A 18 -2.60 18.38 -8.44
CA GLN A 18 -3.82 17.62 -8.67
C GLN A 18 -4.18 16.94 -7.35
N ALA A 19 -5.38 17.21 -6.84
CA ALA A 19 -5.85 16.61 -5.61
C ALA A 19 -6.40 15.22 -5.97
N ALA A 20 -5.91 14.18 -5.29
CA ALA A 20 -6.43 12.82 -5.48
C ALA A 20 -7.93 12.77 -5.11
N GLU A 21 -8.75 12.23 -6.01
CA GLU A 21 -10.19 12.06 -5.80
C GLU A 21 -10.49 10.64 -5.30
N LEU A 22 -11.43 10.50 -4.37
CA LEU A 22 -11.85 9.18 -3.89
C LEU A 22 -12.63 8.46 -4.99
N GLN A 23 -12.06 7.39 -5.54
CA GLN A 23 -12.70 6.53 -6.53
C GLN A 23 -13.72 5.59 -5.85
N GLY A 24 -13.35 4.97 -4.74
CA GLY A 24 -14.19 3.94 -4.13
C GLY A 24 -13.66 3.38 -2.82
N VAL A 25 -14.54 2.66 -2.12
CA VAL A 25 -14.24 1.97 -0.85
C VAL A 25 -14.77 0.54 -0.88
N GLY A 26 -14.06 -0.39 -0.26
CA GLY A 26 -14.44 -1.80 -0.20
C GLY A 26 -13.81 -2.53 0.97
N ILE A 27 -14.25 -3.76 1.23
CA ILE A 27 -13.70 -4.59 2.32
C ILE A 27 -12.78 -5.65 1.74
N PHE A 28 -11.52 -5.65 2.16
CA PHE A 28 -10.63 -6.78 1.93
C PHE A 28 -10.96 -7.90 2.94
N GLN A 29 -11.46 -9.02 2.45
CA GLN A 29 -11.85 -10.18 3.24
C GLN A 29 -11.31 -11.49 2.67
N THR A 30 -11.05 -12.49 3.51
CA THR A 30 -10.75 -13.86 3.04
C THR A 30 -11.64 -14.82 3.80
N LEU A 31 -12.27 -15.79 3.12
CA LEU A 31 -13.16 -16.78 3.77
C LEU A 31 -14.24 -16.10 4.65
N ASN A 32 -14.87 -15.04 4.13
CA ASN A 32 -15.87 -14.20 4.82
C ASN A 32 -15.38 -13.51 6.10
N LYS A 33 -14.06 -13.46 6.30
CA LYS A 33 -13.45 -12.73 7.41
C LYS A 33 -12.91 -11.39 6.91
N PRO A 34 -13.47 -10.25 7.36
CA PRO A 34 -12.99 -8.93 6.97
C PRO A 34 -11.68 -8.61 7.68
N TRP A 35 -10.66 -8.16 6.93
CA TRP A 35 -9.35 -7.80 7.49
C TRP A 35 -9.11 -6.30 7.43
N PHE A 36 -9.45 -5.68 6.30
CA PHE A 36 -9.24 -4.26 6.06
C PHE A 36 -10.46 -3.61 5.41
N LEU A 37 -10.72 -2.38 5.80
CA LEU A 37 -11.51 -1.45 5.02
C LEU A 37 -10.55 -0.64 4.14
N THR A 38 -10.78 -0.69 2.84
CA THR A 38 -9.85 -0.18 1.83
C THR A 38 -10.48 0.98 1.09
N ALA A 39 -9.69 2.02 0.82
CA ALA A 39 -10.09 3.16 -0.02
C ALA A 39 -9.07 3.38 -1.14
N LEU A 40 -9.56 3.63 -2.34
CA LEU A 40 -8.74 3.94 -3.51
C LEU A 40 -9.00 5.37 -3.94
N TYR A 41 -7.93 6.13 -4.13
CA TYR A 41 -7.94 7.46 -4.70
C TYR A 41 -7.14 7.47 -6.00
N THR A 42 -7.66 8.16 -7.00
CA THR A 42 -7.06 8.26 -8.33
C THR A 42 -6.89 9.71 -8.74
N ALA A 43 -6.03 9.95 -9.72
CA ALA A 43 -5.95 11.26 -10.36
C ALA A 43 -7.31 11.66 -10.98
N GLU A 44 -7.60 12.95 -11.00
CA GLU A 44 -8.85 13.48 -11.55
C GLU A 44 -8.90 13.18 -13.06
N VAL A 45 -9.80 12.30 -13.49
CA VAL A 45 -10.03 12.06 -14.92
C VAL A 45 -10.87 13.21 -15.46
N SER A 46 -10.26 14.04 -16.31
CA SER A 46 -10.95 15.11 -17.02
C SER A 46 -12.23 14.58 -17.69
N ALA A 47 -13.33 15.34 -17.62
CA ALA A 47 -14.63 14.90 -18.13
C ALA A 47 -14.62 14.53 -19.64
N ALA A 48 -13.65 15.02 -20.41
CA ALA A 48 -13.42 14.63 -21.80
C ALA A 48 -12.90 13.19 -21.95
N ASP A 49 -12.04 12.74 -21.05
CA ASP A 49 -11.39 11.43 -21.10
C ASP A 49 -12.26 10.30 -20.54
N LYS A 50 -13.30 10.63 -19.75
CA LYS A 50 -14.32 9.69 -19.29
C LYS A 50 -15.09 9.01 -20.42
N THR A 51 -15.09 9.58 -21.64
CA THR A 51 -15.73 8.99 -22.82
C THR A 51 -14.85 7.98 -23.57
N ALA A 52 -13.53 7.99 -23.32
CA ALA A 52 -12.55 7.09 -23.93
C ALA A 52 -12.03 6.02 -22.95
N ALA A 53 -12.22 6.21 -21.66
CA ALA A 53 -11.98 5.19 -20.64
C ALA A 53 -12.92 4.01 -20.88
N THR A 54 -12.36 2.90 -21.36
CA THR A 54 -13.06 1.61 -21.39
C THR A 54 -13.60 1.33 -19.97
N GLU A 55 -14.84 0.86 -19.85
CA GLU A 55 -15.63 0.65 -18.60
C GLU A 55 -14.97 -0.26 -17.53
N SER A 56 -13.66 -0.49 -17.56
CA SER A 56 -12.93 -1.37 -16.66
C SER A 56 -11.50 -0.91 -16.35
N ALA A 57 -11.09 0.28 -16.79
CA ALA A 57 -9.77 0.81 -16.50
C ALA A 57 -9.80 1.66 -15.21
N VAL A 58 -9.00 1.26 -14.22
CA VAL A 58 -8.71 2.11 -13.05
C VAL A 58 -7.92 3.32 -13.55
N ALA A 59 -8.40 4.53 -13.24
CA ALA A 59 -7.62 5.75 -13.43
C ALA A 59 -6.28 5.66 -12.69
N GLU A 60 -5.28 6.43 -13.07
CA GLU A 60 -3.94 6.33 -12.47
C GLU A 60 -4.03 6.43 -10.93
N PRO A 61 -3.60 5.38 -10.19
CA PRO A 61 -3.78 5.34 -8.76
C PRO A 61 -2.80 6.29 -8.08
N GLU A 62 -3.34 7.21 -7.29
CA GLU A 62 -2.56 8.21 -6.54
C GLU A 62 -2.38 7.77 -5.08
N ARG A 63 -3.40 7.10 -4.50
CA ARG A 63 -3.35 6.64 -3.11
C ARG A 63 -4.23 5.43 -2.86
N LEU A 64 -3.72 4.49 -2.07
CA LEU A 64 -4.44 3.33 -1.59
C LEU A 64 -4.31 3.24 -0.07
N GLU A 65 -5.44 3.16 0.62
CA GLU A 65 -5.50 3.18 2.07
C GLU A 65 -6.14 1.91 2.62
N PHE A 66 -5.65 1.42 3.76
CA PHE A 66 -6.17 0.27 4.49
C PHE A 66 -6.34 0.63 5.96
N LYS A 67 -7.56 0.49 6.48
CA LYS A 67 -7.86 0.55 7.91
C LYS A 67 -8.13 -0.85 8.43
N VAL A 68 -7.38 -1.27 9.44
CA VAL A 68 -7.50 -2.61 10.03
C VAL A 68 -8.84 -2.76 10.74
N LEU A 69 -9.60 -3.80 10.38
CA LEU A 69 -10.88 -4.14 11.03
C LEU A 69 -10.71 -5.13 12.19
N GLU A 70 -9.70 -5.99 12.11
CA GLU A 70 -9.45 -7.04 13.10
C GLU A 70 -8.69 -6.55 14.33
N ASP A 71 -9.04 -7.12 15.49
CA ASP A 71 -8.38 -6.83 16.77
C ASP A 71 -6.86 -7.01 16.71
N LYS A 72 -6.42 -8.00 15.93
CA LYS A 72 -5.02 -8.37 15.81
C LYS A 72 -4.69 -9.08 14.49
N ILE A 73 -3.73 -8.53 13.75
CA ILE A 73 -3.10 -9.17 12.61
C ILE A 73 -1.60 -9.28 12.89
N SER A 74 -1.05 -10.49 13.02
CA SER A 74 0.39 -10.68 13.20
C SER A 74 1.15 -10.31 11.91
N ALA A 75 2.44 -9.99 12.01
CA ALA A 75 3.29 -9.73 10.84
C ALA A 75 3.30 -10.91 9.85
N TYR A 76 3.33 -12.15 10.38
CA TYR A 76 3.21 -13.36 9.57
C TYR A 76 1.87 -13.42 8.83
N ARG A 77 0.75 -13.18 9.54
CA ARG A 77 -0.57 -13.22 8.91
C ARG A 77 -0.75 -12.10 7.88
N PHE A 78 -0.23 -10.90 8.16
CA PHE A 78 -0.20 -9.80 7.21
C PHE A 78 0.50 -10.21 5.90
N ARG A 79 1.73 -10.75 6.01
CA ARG A 79 2.48 -11.27 4.85
C ARG A 79 1.68 -12.35 4.12
N GLN A 80 1.11 -13.30 4.85
CA GLN A 80 0.33 -14.39 4.27
C GLN A 80 -0.88 -13.89 3.47
N LEU A 81 -1.66 -12.93 3.99
CA LEU A 81 -2.82 -12.37 3.29
C LEU A 81 -2.42 -11.77 1.94
N TRP A 82 -1.31 -11.05 1.89
CA TRP A 82 -0.80 -10.47 0.66
C TRP A 82 -0.24 -11.52 -0.30
N GLN A 83 0.49 -12.51 0.21
CA GLN A 83 0.98 -13.63 -0.61
C GLN A 83 -0.18 -14.40 -1.26
N GLU A 84 -1.25 -14.65 -0.51
CA GLU A 84 -2.47 -15.26 -1.03
C GLU A 84 -3.10 -14.39 -2.13
N ALA A 85 -3.20 -13.07 -1.91
CA ALA A 85 -3.75 -12.16 -2.91
C ALA A 85 -2.91 -12.10 -4.20
N PHE A 86 -1.59 -12.01 -4.07
CA PHE A 86 -0.68 -11.99 -5.22
C PHE A 86 -0.71 -13.30 -6.00
N ALA A 87 -0.69 -14.45 -5.33
CA ALA A 87 -0.64 -15.77 -5.98
C ALA A 87 -1.90 -16.10 -6.81
N VAL A 88 -3.03 -15.44 -6.53
CA VAL A 88 -4.26 -15.60 -7.33
C VAL A 88 -4.15 -14.89 -8.68
N VAL A 89 -3.46 -13.75 -8.72
CA VAL A 89 -3.45 -12.84 -9.87
C VAL A 89 -2.19 -12.98 -10.71
N HIS A 90 -1.04 -13.23 -10.08
CA HIS A 90 0.27 -13.20 -10.71
C HIS A 90 0.98 -14.55 -10.62
N GLY A 91 1.90 -14.78 -11.55
CA GLY A 91 2.83 -15.91 -11.49
C GLY A 91 4.01 -15.65 -10.56
N ASP A 92 4.98 -16.57 -10.55
CA ASP A 92 6.16 -16.47 -9.70
C ASP A 92 7.08 -15.29 -10.04
N ASP A 93 6.93 -14.70 -11.23
CA ASP A 93 7.72 -13.57 -11.73
C ASP A 93 7.53 -12.30 -10.90
N VAL A 94 6.37 -12.11 -10.27
CA VAL A 94 6.12 -10.96 -9.38
C VAL A 94 7.08 -10.94 -8.19
N TRP A 95 7.39 -12.12 -7.63
CA TRP A 95 8.27 -12.26 -6.47
C TRP A 95 9.73 -11.95 -6.80
N ASN A 96 10.13 -12.17 -8.05
CA ASN A 96 11.47 -11.85 -8.53
C ASN A 96 11.57 -10.38 -8.96
N THR A 97 10.57 -9.89 -9.68
CA THR A 97 10.57 -8.52 -10.23
C THR A 97 10.46 -7.47 -9.12
N TYR A 98 9.61 -7.71 -8.12
CA TYR A 98 9.35 -6.78 -7.02
C TYR A 98 9.97 -7.25 -5.70
N ALA A 99 10.99 -8.11 -5.74
CA ALA A 99 11.56 -8.74 -4.55
C ALA A 99 11.95 -7.72 -3.46
N ALA A 100 12.62 -6.64 -3.86
CA ALA A 100 13.06 -5.58 -2.96
C ALA A 100 11.87 -4.84 -2.32
N ASP A 101 10.90 -4.42 -3.13
CA ASP A 101 9.72 -3.69 -2.66
C ASP A 101 8.85 -4.55 -1.77
N LEU A 102 8.59 -5.80 -2.15
CA LEU A 102 7.80 -6.75 -1.36
C LEU A 102 8.48 -7.06 -0.03
N ASN A 103 9.81 -7.23 -0.02
CA ASN A 103 10.53 -7.43 1.24
C ASN A 103 10.39 -6.21 2.16
N ALA A 104 10.63 -5.00 1.64
CA ALA A 104 10.46 -3.76 2.39
C ALA A 104 9.01 -3.57 2.89
N PHE A 105 8.03 -3.88 2.05
CA PHE A 105 6.62 -3.81 2.39
C PHE A 105 6.23 -4.77 3.51
N PHE A 106 6.71 -6.02 3.48
CA PHE A 106 6.41 -6.96 4.57
C PHE A 106 7.18 -6.66 5.85
N GLU A 107 8.37 -6.07 5.75
CA GLU A 107 9.18 -5.72 6.90
C GLU A 107 8.68 -4.47 7.66
N LEU A 108 7.81 -3.64 7.07
CA LEU A 108 7.25 -2.48 7.77
C LEU A 108 6.47 -2.88 9.04
N VAL A 109 5.86 -4.08 9.02
CA VAL A 109 5.07 -4.62 10.12
C VAL A 109 5.98 -5.39 11.08
N LYS A 110 6.57 -4.69 12.05
CA LYS A 110 7.47 -5.29 13.05
C LYS A 110 6.75 -5.83 14.29
N GLY A 111 5.42 -5.77 14.34
CA GLY A 111 4.56 -6.20 15.45
C GLY A 111 3.12 -6.40 14.98
N PRO A 112 2.20 -6.86 15.85
CA PRO A 112 0.83 -7.05 15.40
C PRO A 112 0.18 -5.71 15.05
N LEU A 113 -0.48 -5.64 13.89
CA LEU A 113 -1.46 -4.60 13.58
C LEU A 113 -2.72 -4.82 14.43
N LYS A 114 -3.42 -3.74 14.75
CA LYS A 114 -4.63 -3.72 15.59
C LYS A 114 -5.71 -2.89 14.90
N THR A 115 -6.96 -3.05 15.33
CA THR A 115 -8.11 -2.27 14.83
C THR A 115 -7.78 -0.78 14.75
N ASN A 116 -8.19 -0.17 13.64
CA ASN A 116 -7.94 1.22 13.27
C ASN A 116 -6.47 1.59 12.99
N ASP A 117 -5.53 0.64 12.99
CA ASP A 117 -4.24 0.93 12.34
C ASP A 117 -4.49 1.27 10.88
N HIS A 118 -3.78 2.29 10.40
CA HIS A 118 -4.01 2.92 9.11
C HIS A 118 -2.73 2.85 8.27
N LEU A 119 -2.77 2.02 7.24
CA LEU A 119 -1.69 1.86 6.26
C LEU A 119 -2.07 2.62 5.00
N VAL A 120 -1.21 3.52 4.55
CA VAL A 120 -1.40 4.31 3.33
C VAL A 120 -0.22 4.07 2.40
N ILE A 121 -0.50 3.84 1.13
CA ILE A 121 0.48 3.84 0.04
C ILE A 121 0.09 4.97 -0.91
N GLU A 122 0.96 5.96 -1.06
CA GLU A 122 0.71 7.17 -1.85
C GLU A 122 1.82 7.38 -2.86
N GLN A 123 1.47 7.85 -4.06
CA GLN A 123 2.44 8.24 -5.07
C GLN A 123 3.07 9.60 -4.68
N GLU A 124 4.40 9.65 -4.57
CA GLU A 124 5.15 10.87 -4.31
C GLU A 124 6.34 10.95 -5.27
N GLY A 125 6.16 11.65 -6.38
CA GLY A 125 7.18 11.74 -7.44
C GLY A 125 7.47 10.36 -8.06
N ASP A 126 8.72 9.92 -7.95
CA ASP A 126 9.20 8.65 -8.50
C ASP A 126 9.13 7.46 -7.52
N ALA A 127 8.43 7.62 -6.40
CA ALA A 127 8.29 6.60 -5.37
C ALA A 127 6.85 6.39 -4.92
N ALA A 128 6.56 5.17 -4.44
CA ALA A 128 5.38 4.89 -3.65
C ALA A 128 5.75 4.95 -2.16
N VAL A 129 5.23 5.95 -1.45
CA VAL A 129 5.52 6.19 -0.03
C VAL A 129 4.51 5.43 0.82
N VAL A 130 5.03 4.57 1.70
CA VAL A 130 4.21 3.76 2.60
C VAL A 130 4.25 4.37 3.99
N THR A 131 3.10 4.80 4.49
CA THR A 131 2.93 5.28 5.85
C THR A 131 2.08 4.32 6.68
N LEU A 132 2.44 4.15 7.95
CA LEU A 132 1.64 3.42 8.93
C LEU A 132 1.38 4.35 10.12
N ASN A 133 0.11 4.61 10.40
CA ASN A 133 -0.33 5.52 11.46
C ASN A 133 0.37 6.89 11.35
N TYR A 134 0.31 7.48 10.15
CA TYR A 134 0.84 8.81 9.80
C TYR A 134 2.36 8.98 9.92
N ARG A 135 3.11 7.87 9.93
CA ARG A 135 4.57 7.89 9.87
C ARG A 135 5.03 7.15 8.64
N GLU A 136 5.99 7.70 7.91
CA GLU A 136 6.65 7.02 6.81
C GLU A 136 7.43 5.81 7.34
N HIS A 137 7.15 4.63 6.78
CA HIS A 137 7.81 3.37 7.12
C HIS A 137 8.66 2.82 5.97
N ALA A 138 8.34 3.15 4.72
CA ALA A 138 9.11 2.77 3.55
C ALA A 138 8.88 3.73 2.37
N ARG A 139 9.87 3.80 1.48
CA ARG A 139 9.71 4.28 0.11
C ARG A 139 10.00 3.12 -0.83
N LEU A 140 9.04 2.81 -1.68
CA LEU A 140 9.08 1.70 -2.64
C LEU A 140 9.16 2.25 -4.06
N SER A 141 9.43 1.41 -5.05
CA SER A 141 9.38 1.84 -6.45
C SER A 141 8.00 2.42 -6.81
N SER A 142 7.96 3.39 -7.73
CA SER A 142 6.70 3.95 -8.25
C SER A 142 5.76 2.92 -8.86
N ALA A 143 6.29 1.77 -9.30
CA ALA A 143 5.48 0.67 -9.85
C ALA A 143 4.70 -0.11 -8.77
N PHE A 144 5.03 0.06 -7.48
CA PHE A 144 4.46 -0.75 -6.42
C PHE A 144 2.98 -0.45 -6.13
N LEU A 145 2.57 0.82 -6.14
CA LEU A 145 1.16 1.19 -5.96
C LEU A 145 0.29 0.65 -7.12
N PRO A 146 0.64 0.86 -8.41
CA PRO A 146 -0.04 0.21 -9.53
C PRO A 146 -0.11 -1.32 -9.41
N LEU A 147 0.96 -1.97 -8.96
CA LEU A 147 0.98 -3.42 -8.70
C LEU A 147 -0.06 -3.83 -7.65
N LEU A 148 -0.13 -3.13 -6.51
CA LEU A 148 -1.13 -3.43 -5.48
C LEU A 148 -2.55 -3.22 -6.00
N VAL A 149 -2.82 -2.08 -6.65
CA VAL A 149 -4.16 -1.76 -7.16
C VAL A 149 -4.60 -2.76 -8.21
N SER A 150 -3.73 -3.14 -9.14
CA SER A 150 -4.04 -4.17 -10.16
C SER A 150 -4.30 -5.54 -9.54
N THR A 151 -3.63 -5.90 -8.45
CA THR A 151 -3.88 -7.14 -7.70
C THR A 151 -5.28 -7.15 -7.07
N LEU A 152 -5.73 -6.01 -6.52
CA LEU A 152 -7.03 -5.90 -5.86
C LEU A 152 -8.20 -5.75 -6.83
N THR A 153 -7.95 -5.24 -8.04
CA THR A 153 -8.98 -4.95 -9.06
C THR A 153 -8.97 -5.91 -10.26
N ALA A 154 -8.13 -6.95 -10.22
CA ALA A 154 -8.01 -7.94 -11.29
C ALA A 154 -9.36 -8.56 -11.69
N ARG A 155 -9.47 -9.04 -12.94
CA ARG A 155 -10.71 -9.72 -13.41
C ARG A 155 -11.05 -10.95 -12.56
N ILE A 156 -10.03 -11.71 -12.18
CA ILE A 156 -10.10 -12.78 -11.18
C ILE A 156 -9.50 -12.21 -9.90
N ALA A 157 -10.12 -11.16 -9.37
CA ALA A 157 -9.71 -10.59 -8.09
C ALA A 157 -9.91 -11.66 -7.00
N PRO A 158 -9.02 -11.71 -6.00
CA PRO A 158 -9.21 -12.57 -4.84
C PRO A 158 -10.57 -12.35 -4.15
N ILE A 159 -11.12 -11.13 -4.29
CA ILE A 159 -12.31 -10.65 -3.60
C ILE A 159 -13.13 -9.79 -4.58
N PRO A 160 -14.12 -10.36 -5.29
CA PRO A 160 -14.93 -9.63 -6.27
C PRO A 160 -15.66 -8.40 -5.69
N GLU A 161 -16.13 -8.48 -4.44
CA GLU A 161 -16.82 -7.38 -3.77
C GLU A 161 -15.88 -6.22 -3.46
N LEU A 162 -14.61 -6.52 -3.13
CA LEU A 162 -13.59 -5.49 -2.94
C LEU A 162 -13.36 -4.75 -4.26
N LYS A 163 -13.21 -5.47 -5.37
CA LYS A 163 -13.07 -4.85 -6.69
C LYS A 163 -14.23 -3.91 -6.97
N ALA A 164 -15.47 -4.39 -6.85
CA ALA A 164 -16.66 -3.56 -7.09
C ALA A 164 -16.65 -2.30 -6.20
N GLY A 165 -16.26 -2.44 -4.93
CA GLY A 165 -16.07 -1.33 -4.00
C GLY A 165 -15.04 -0.30 -4.45
N LEU A 166 -13.84 -0.76 -4.79
CA LEU A 166 -12.75 0.11 -5.23
C LEU A 166 -13.01 0.76 -6.59
N LEU A 167 -13.81 0.14 -7.45
CA LEU A 167 -14.23 0.71 -8.74
C LEU A 167 -15.45 1.63 -8.63
N GLY A 168 -16.06 1.76 -7.45
CA GLY A 168 -17.25 2.59 -7.25
C GLY A 168 -18.54 1.97 -7.79
N GLU A 169 -18.55 0.65 -7.99
CA GLU A 169 -19.66 -0.13 -8.58
C GLU A 169 -20.65 -0.66 -7.53
N LEU A 170 -20.39 -0.45 -6.24
CA LEU A 170 -21.30 -0.87 -5.16
C LEU A 170 -22.62 -0.07 -5.16
N PRO A 171 -23.72 -0.66 -4.68
CA PRO A 171 -24.95 0.09 -4.42
C PRO A 171 -24.71 1.30 -3.51
N ALA A 172 -25.32 2.43 -3.82
CA ALA A 172 -25.09 3.71 -3.11
C ALA A 172 -25.29 3.62 -1.59
N SER A 173 -26.24 2.82 -1.11
CA SER A 173 -26.48 2.61 0.32
C SER A 173 -25.35 1.85 1.01
N GLU A 174 -24.77 0.88 0.31
CA GLU A 174 -23.65 0.08 0.81
C GLU A 174 -22.37 0.92 0.81
N ALA A 175 -22.06 1.59 -0.30
CA ALA A 175 -20.95 2.52 -0.39
C ALA A 175 -21.00 3.60 0.71
N LYS A 176 -22.18 4.20 0.95
CA LYS A 176 -22.36 5.17 2.04
C LYS A 176 -22.07 4.58 3.42
N THR A 177 -22.48 3.33 3.66
CA THR A 177 -22.21 2.65 4.94
C THR A 177 -20.72 2.44 5.15
N LEU A 178 -20.01 2.00 4.10
CA LEU A 178 -18.57 1.79 4.14
C LEU A 178 -17.82 3.11 4.32
N LEU A 179 -18.22 4.18 3.63
CA LEU A 179 -17.64 5.52 3.81
C LEU A 179 -17.78 6.02 5.25
N LEU A 180 -18.96 5.86 5.86
CA LEU A 180 -19.17 6.26 7.25
C LEU A 180 -18.31 5.45 8.24
N GLN A 181 -18.05 4.17 7.95
CA GLN A 181 -17.13 3.36 8.75
C GLN A 181 -15.68 3.83 8.56
N TYR A 182 -15.31 4.13 7.32
CA TYR A 182 -13.99 4.61 6.94
C TYR A 182 -13.65 5.91 7.66
N ASP A 183 -14.55 6.89 7.65
CA ASP A 183 -14.33 8.20 8.28
C ASP A 183 -14.19 8.15 9.81
N ARG A 184 -14.62 7.05 10.45
CA ARG A 184 -14.61 6.92 11.92
C ARG A 184 -13.36 6.23 12.47
N GLY A 185 -12.71 5.39 11.67
CA GLY A 185 -11.60 4.55 12.14
C GLY A 185 -10.30 5.32 12.19
N GLU A 186 -9.83 5.75 13.36
CA GLU A 186 -8.51 6.40 13.50
C GLU A 186 -7.66 5.75 14.60
N PRO A 187 -6.33 5.63 14.41
CA PRO A 187 -5.45 5.07 15.41
C PRO A 187 -5.30 6.02 16.60
N SER A 188 -5.32 5.46 17.82
CA SER A 188 -5.08 6.25 19.03
C SER A 188 -3.64 6.82 19.09
N LEU A 189 -3.43 7.93 19.81
CA LEU A 189 -2.09 8.51 20.02
C LEU A 189 -1.08 7.51 20.61
N ARG A 190 -1.54 6.67 21.55
CA ARG A 190 -0.72 5.58 22.12
C ARG A 190 -0.28 4.60 21.03
N ARG A 191 -1.16 4.29 20.09
CA ARG A 191 -0.90 3.36 19.01
C ARG A 191 0.06 3.95 17.97
N ILE A 192 -0.12 5.21 17.58
CA ILE A 192 0.82 5.95 16.73
C ILE A 192 2.23 5.94 17.34
N ALA A 193 2.33 6.19 18.66
CA ALA A 193 3.62 6.14 19.35
C ALA A 193 4.23 4.72 19.41
N GLU A 194 3.39 3.67 19.50
CA GLU A 194 3.83 2.27 19.48
C GLU A 194 4.42 1.89 18.12
N THR A 195 3.72 2.20 17.02
CA THR A 195 4.19 1.87 15.66
C THR A 195 5.37 2.73 15.23
N ALA A 196 5.44 4.01 15.63
CA ALA A 196 6.60 4.87 15.37
C ALA A 196 7.90 4.33 15.98
N ARG A 197 7.84 3.55 17.07
CA ARG A 197 9.03 2.90 17.64
C ARG A 197 9.58 1.79 16.76
N TRP A 198 8.80 1.26 15.82
CA TRP A 198 9.26 0.22 14.90
C TRP A 198 10.36 0.74 13.97
N LEU A 199 10.32 2.02 13.61
CA LEU A 199 11.35 2.70 12.81
C LEU A 199 12.73 2.73 13.49
N ARG A 200 12.77 2.60 14.82
CA ARG A 200 14.03 2.61 15.59
C ARG A 200 14.69 1.25 15.69
N ARG A 201 13.98 0.17 15.33
CA ARG A 201 14.53 -1.18 15.36
C ARG A 201 15.36 -1.42 14.12
N LYS A 202 16.64 -1.05 14.18
CA LYS A 202 17.65 -1.56 13.28
C LYS A 202 17.87 -3.03 13.66
N GLU A 203 17.50 -3.97 12.79
CA GLU A 203 17.86 -5.37 13.02
C GLU A 203 19.38 -5.46 13.14
N PRO A 204 19.93 -6.09 14.20
CA PRO A 204 21.34 -6.43 14.21
C PRO A 204 21.58 -7.36 13.04
N MET A 205 22.41 -6.93 12.09
CA MET A 205 22.88 -7.80 11.01
C MET A 205 23.56 -9.01 11.68
N VAL A 206 22.87 -10.14 11.75
CA VAL A 206 23.49 -11.41 12.12
C VAL A 206 24.49 -11.71 11.01
N ASN A 207 25.75 -11.49 11.34
CA ASN A 207 26.88 -11.60 10.45
C ASN A 207 26.90 -13.01 9.84
N ALA A 208 26.53 -13.12 8.56
CA ALA A 208 26.51 -14.37 7.80
C ALA A 208 27.89 -15.04 7.65
N GLN A 209 28.93 -14.48 8.27
CA GLN A 209 30.29 -15.01 8.31
C GLN A 209 30.55 -15.97 9.49
N ALA A 210 29.66 -16.08 10.47
CA ALA A 210 29.83 -17.02 11.59
C ALA A 210 29.39 -18.47 11.26
N SER A 211 28.54 -18.66 10.25
CA SER A 211 28.02 -19.98 9.87
C SER A 211 28.98 -20.78 8.98
N THR A 212 29.90 -20.10 8.28
CA THR A 212 30.84 -20.74 7.35
C THR A 212 32.06 -21.33 8.05
N SER A 213 32.48 -20.76 9.18
CA SER A 213 33.62 -21.25 9.97
C SER A 213 33.27 -22.46 10.83
N ALA A 214 32.02 -22.60 11.30
CA ALA A 214 31.57 -23.77 12.05
C ALA A 214 31.49 -25.05 11.18
N ASN A 215 31.09 -24.93 9.91
CA ASN A 215 30.97 -26.07 9.00
C ASN A 215 32.32 -26.56 8.45
N LEU A 216 33.36 -25.72 8.41
CA LEU A 216 34.70 -26.12 7.96
C LEU A 216 35.49 -26.86 9.05
N GLN A 217 35.20 -26.64 10.34
CA GLN A 217 35.83 -27.38 11.44
C GLN A 217 35.20 -28.75 11.66
N ALA A 218 33.89 -28.91 11.46
CA ALA A 218 33.21 -30.21 11.56
C ALA A 218 33.65 -31.19 10.44
N ALA A 219 33.94 -30.70 9.24
CA ALA A 219 34.35 -31.54 8.11
C ALA A 219 35.78 -32.11 8.22
N ARG A 220 36.64 -31.53 9.07
CA ARG A 220 38.04 -31.99 9.24
C ARG A 220 38.22 -33.06 10.31
N VAL A 221 37.24 -33.28 11.18
CA VAL A 221 37.35 -34.26 12.28
C VAL A 221 36.78 -35.63 11.90
N SER A 222 35.99 -35.71 10.82
CA SER A 222 35.31 -36.96 10.41
C SER A 222 36.10 -37.82 9.41
N THR A 223 37.39 -37.53 9.18
CA THR A 223 38.28 -38.30 8.30
C THR A 223 39.60 -38.64 9.00
N LEU A 224 39.52 -39.40 10.10
CA LEU A 224 40.63 -40.18 10.66
C LEU A 224 40.09 -41.49 11.24
#